data_AF-A0AAJ2X016-F1
#
_entry.id   AF-A0AAJ2X016-F1
#
_cell.length_a   1.000
_cell.length_b   1.000
_cell.length_c   1.000
_cell.angle_alpha   90.00
_cell.angle_beta   90.00
_cell.angle_gamma   90.00
#
_symmetry.space_group_name_H-M   'P 1'
#
loop_
_entity.id
_entity.type
_entity.pdbx_description
1 polymer ?
#
loop_
_entity_poly.entity_id
_entity_poly.type
_entity_poly.pdbx_seq_one_letter_code
_entity_poly.pdbx_strand_id
1 'polypeptide(L)'
;MSDQSSEPLDSSLRQAVVPDSAAGRRFDAVLAELFPEFSRSRLSEWIKSGDALLDGETARPRDTLRGGETVQVQVVLETQTHAAPQDIPLNVLYEDDQVLVIDKPAGLVVHPGAGNPDGTLVNALLFRDPNLAAVPRAGVVHRLDKDTSGVMVVARTLQAQTALVEQLSARDVHRQYLAVVVGALVSGGTADAPIDRHPRDRLKMAVRDDGRDAVTHYRLRERFRAHTALECRLETGRTHQIRVHMAHLKSPIVGDPLYGGALKLPKGATDTLVAELRGFKRQALHAETLEFLHPVSGEPVRASAPVPEDLQRLMSALREDSARAAELARR
;
A
#
# COMPACT_ATOMS: atom_id res chain seq x y z
N MET A 1 9.01 23.35 23.71
CA MET A 1 9.92 23.92 22.68
C MET A 1 11.31 23.44 23.03
N SER A 2 11.68 22.32 22.42
CA SER A 2 13.03 21.78 22.44
C SER A 2 13.25 21.34 21.01
N ASP A 3 13.93 22.21 20.27
CA ASP A 3 14.39 21.98 18.92
C ASP A 3 15.41 20.83 19.02
N GLN A 4 14.94 19.60 18.79
CA GLN A 4 15.82 18.44 18.69
C GLN A 4 16.36 18.47 17.26
N SER A 5 17.50 19.11 17.09
CA SER A 5 18.31 19.02 15.88
C SER A 5 18.57 17.54 15.59
N SER A 6 17.93 17.04 14.53
CA SER A 6 18.15 15.69 14.01
C SER A 6 19.59 15.59 13.50
N GLU A 7 20.42 14.78 14.17
CA GLU A 7 21.74 14.46 13.65
C GLU A 7 21.59 13.67 12.33
N PRO A 8 22.27 14.09 11.24
CA PRO A 8 22.17 13.41 9.96
C PRO A 8 22.80 12.01 10.05
N LEU A 9 22.08 11.00 9.51
CA LEU A 9 22.49 9.60 9.56
C LEU A 9 23.70 9.31 8.65
N ASP A 10 23.85 10.07 7.57
CA ASP A 10 25.00 10.06 6.65
C ASP A 10 24.94 11.31 5.76
N SER A 11 26.08 11.78 5.27
CA SER A 11 26.18 12.89 4.31
C SER A 11 27.03 12.47 3.13
N SER A 12 26.44 12.40 1.94
CA SER A 12 27.16 12.03 0.72
C SER A 12 27.03 13.12 -0.35
N LEU A 13 28.11 13.42 -1.05
CA LEU A 13 28.12 14.42 -2.11
C LEU A 13 27.70 13.76 -3.44
N ARG A 14 26.76 14.39 -4.14
CA ARG A 14 26.40 14.07 -5.53
C ARG A 14 26.78 15.24 -6.41
N GLN A 15 27.36 14.97 -7.58
CA GLN A 15 27.82 16.00 -8.50
C GLN A 15 27.52 15.63 -9.94
N ALA A 16 27.08 16.61 -10.72
CA ALA A 16 26.82 16.47 -12.15
C ALA A 16 27.11 17.79 -12.86
N VAL A 17 27.38 17.74 -14.16
CA VAL A 17 27.53 18.93 -15.01
C VAL A 17 26.23 19.15 -15.78
N VAL A 18 25.73 20.38 -15.78
CA VAL A 18 24.56 20.79 -16.55
C VAL A 18 24.88 20.66 -18.04
N PRO A 19 24.13 19.88 -18.83
CA PRO A 19 24.32 19.81 -20.27
C PRO A 19 24.06 21.16 -20.94
N ASP A 20 24.81 21.50 -21.98
CA ASP A 20 24.61 22.76 -22.74
C ASP A 20 23.18 22.90 -23.29
N SER A 21 22.55 21.77 -23.63
CA SER A 21 21.15 21.71 -24.08
C SER A 21 20.13 22.15 -23.02
N ALA A 22 20.53 22.24 -21.75
CA ALA A 22 19.68 22.69 -20.66
C ALA A 22 19.76 24.21 -20.40
N ALA A 23 20.54 24.94 -21.19
CA ALA A 23 20.60 26.40 -21.15
C ALA A 23 19.20 27.04 -21.29
N GLY A 24 18.93 28.08 -20.50
CA GLY A 24 17.64 28.77 -20.47
C GLY A 24 16.55 28.07 -19.64
N ARG A 25 16.82 26.87 -19.11
CA ARG A 25 15.88 26.13 -18.25
C ARG A 25 16.07 26.50 -16.79
N ARG A 26 15.03 26.21 -15.98
CA ARG A 26 15.06 26.43 -14.53
C ARG A 26 15.94 25.42 -13.82
N PHE A 27 16.64 25.87 -12.79
CA PHE A 27 17.52 25.05 -11.98
C PHE A 27 16.79 23.84 -11.38
N ASP A 28 15.63 24.04 -10.75
CA ASP A 28 14.86 22.94 -10.13
C ASP A 28 14.42 21.85 -11.11
N ALA A 29 14.02 22.25 -12.33
CA ALA A 29 13.61 21.32 -13.38
C ALA A 29 14.79 20.48 -13.89
N VAL A 30 15.95 21.10 -14.10
CA VAL A 30 17.15 20.41 -14.57
C VAL A 30 17.77 19.56 -13.47
N LEU A 31 17.74 20.03 -12.23
CA LEU A 31 18.21 19.27 -11.07
C LEU A 31 17.47 17.93 -10.92
N ALA A 32 16.16 17.92 -11.18
CA ALA A 32 15.35 16.70 -11.17
C ALA A 32 15.67 15.72 -12.31
N GLU A 33 16.27 16.19 -13.41
CA GLU A 33 16.73 15.33 -14.50
C GLU A 33 18.16 14.82 -14.26
N LEU A 34 19.00 15.62 -13.61
CA LEU A 34 20.37 15.23 -13.25
C LEU A 34 20.42 14.22 -12.11
N PHE A 35 19.49 14.32 -11.16
CA PHE A 35 19.40 13.42 -10.00
C PHE A 35 18.00 12.80 -9.89
N PRO A 36 17.62 11.94 -10.86
CA PRO A 36 16.28 11.33 -10.90
C PRO A 36 16.02 10.38 -9.71
N GLU A 37 17.04 10.00 -8.94
CA GLU A 37 16.89 9.19 -7.73
C GLU A 37 16.20 9.92 -6.56
N PHE A 38 16.04 11.25 -6.64
CA PHE A 38 15.41 12.05 -5.60
C PHE A 38 14.12 12.71 -6.09
N SER A 39 13.08 12.66 -5.25
CA SER A 39 11.83 13.38 -5.52
C SER A 39 12.05 14.89 -5.71
N ARG A 40 11.27 15.51 -6.60
CA ARG A 40 11.28 16.97 -6.84
C ARG A 40 11.09 17.80 -5.57
N SER A 41 10.25 17.34 -4.65
CA SER A 41 10.02 18.03 -3.38
C SER A 41 11.29 18.06 -2.52
N ARG A 42 12.03 16.95 -2.45
CA ARG A 42 13.27 16.85 -1.70
C ARG A 42 14.39 17.67 -2.34
N LEU A 43 14.53 17.60 -3.67
CA LEU A 43 15.47 18.47 -4.38
C LEU A 43 15.15 19.96 -4.14
N SER A 44 13.87 20.34 -4.15
CA SER A 44 13.45 21.71 -3.83
C SER A 44 13.75 22.11 -2.39
N GLU A 45 13.68 21.18 -1.44
CA GLU A 45 14.05 21.38 -0.05
C GLU A 45 15.56 21.62 0.09
N TRP A 46 16.40 20.79 -0.53
CA TRP A 46 17.86 20.98 -0.54
C TRP A 46 18.31 22.28 -1.23
N ILE A 47 17.61 22.72 -2.28
CA ILE A 47 17.86 24.05 -2.86
C ILE A 47 17.56 25.15 -1.82
N LYS A 48 16.50 25.02 -1.02
CA LYS A 48 16.10 26.04 -0.04
C LYS A 48 16.98 26.05 1.21
N SER A 49 17.47 24.89 1.65
CA SER A 49 18.39 24.76 2.78
C SER A 49 19.83 25.17 2.42
N GLY A 50 20.16 25.24 1.12
CA GLY A 50 21.50 25.53 0.64
C GLY A 50 22.38 24.30 0.47
N ASP A 51 21.80 23.10 0.57
CA ASP A 51 22.49 21.82 0.35
C ASP A 51 22.64 21.49 -1.14
N ALA A 52 21.95 22.19 -2.04
CA ALA A 52 22.16 22.11 -3.48
C ALA A 52 22.79 23.41 -4.01
N LEU A 53 23.99 23.29 -4.58
CA LEU A 53 24.83 24.38 -5.07
C LEU A 53 24.98 24.34 -6.60
N LEU A 54 25.11 25.51 -7.20
CA LEU A 54 25.41 25.73 -8.60
C LEU A 54 26.75 26.49 -8.69
N ASP A 55 27.77 25.88 -9.28
CA ASP A 55 29.17 26.35 -9.29
C ASP A 55 29.71 26.73 -7.89
N GLY A 56 29.26 26.00 -6.87
CA GLY A 56 29.64 26.23 -5.48
C GLY A 56 28.87 27.34 -4.75
N GLU A 57 27.92 28.01 -5.42
CA GLU A 57 27.07 29.04 -4.82
C GLU A 57 25.62 28.55 -4.63
N THR A 58 24.89 29.16 -3.68
CA THR A 58 23.47 28.87 -3.48
C THR A 58 22.64 29.45 -4.63
N ALA A 59 21.66 28.70 -5.10
CA ALA A 59 20.76 29.10 -6.17
C ALA A 59 19.29 28.98 -5.72
N ARG A 60 18.39 29.68 -6.41
CA ARG A 60 16.94 29.57 -6.20
C ARG A 60 16.36 28.57 -7.18
N PRO A 61 15.24 27.89 -6.84
CA PRO A 61 14.62 26.89 -7.73
C PRO A 61 14.34 27.42 -9.15
N ARG A 62 13.93 28.69 -9.24
CA ARG A 62 13.54 29.36 -10.49
C ARG A 62 14.70 30.00 -11.27
N ASP A 63 15.93 29.94 -10.77
CA ASP A 63 17.07 30.55 -11.45
C ASP A 63 17.32 29.84 -12.79
N THR A 64 17.76 30.62 -13.78
CA THR A 64 17.94 30.14 -15.16
C THR A 64 19.37 29.70 -15.37
N LEU A 65 19.54 28.49 -15.91
CA LEU A 65 20.86 27.90 -16.19
C LEU A 65 21.43 28.37 -17.52
N ARG A 66 22.76 28.33 -17.65
CA ARG A 66 23.53 28.69 -18.84
C ARG A 66 23.96 27.47 -19.64
N GLY A 67 24.04 26.30 -19.03
CA GLY A 67 24.71 25.13 -19.61
C GLY A 67 26.20 25.13 -19.23
N GLY A 68 26.72 23.95 -18.88
CA GLY A 68 28.11 23.74 -18.48
C GLY A 68 28.41 23.98 -16.99
N GLU A 69 27.45 24.50 -16.21
CA GLU A 69 27.64 24.69 -14.76
C GLU A 69 27.78 23.35 -14.03
N THR A 70 28.51 23.35 -12.92
CA THR A 70 28.64 22.20 -12.03
C THR A 70 27.58 22.29 -10.93
N VAL A 71 26.76 21.26 -10.82
CA VAL A 71 25.79 21.12 -9.74
C VAL A 71 26.32 20.17 -8.69
N GLN A 72 26.23 20.57 -7.43
CA GLN A 72 26.58 19.74 -6.27
C GLN A 72 25.38 19.65 -5.34
N VAL A 73 25.04 18.44 -4.90
CA VAL A 73 23.98 18.19 -3.92
C VAL A 73 24.60 17.44 -2.74
N GLN A 74 24.62 18.08 -1.58
CA GLN A 74 24.93 17.43 -0.31
C GLN A 74 23.69 16.65 0.13
N VAL A 75 23.72 15.34 -0.04
CA VAL A 75 22.63 14.45 0.36
C VAL A 75 22.70 14.29 1.87
N VAL A 76 21.86 15.04 2.58
CA VAL A 76 21.67 14.91 4.02
C VAL A 76 20.53 13.92 4.26
N LEU A 77 20.85 12.73 4.78
CA LEU A 77 19.84 11.74 5.16
C LEU A 77 19.33 12.03 6.56
N GLU A 78 18.18 12.70 6.64
CA GLU A 78 17.48 12.92 7.91
C GLU A 78 16.62 11.71 8.30
N THR A 79 16.57 11.43 9.60
CA THR A 79 15.67 10.41 10.16
C THR A 79 14.21 10.77 9.83
N GLN A 80 13.55 9.94 9.03
CA GLN A 80 12.18 10.17 8.56
C GLN A 80 11.11 9.60 9.52
N THR A 81 11.52 8.80 10.50
CA THR A 81 10.63 8.22 11.50
C THR A 81 11.38 7.95 12.81
N HIS A 82 10.74 8.26 13.94
CA HIS A 82 11.28 8.01 15.28
C HIS A 82 10.71 6.75 15.93
N ALA A 83 10.06 5.88 15.15
CA ALA A 83 9.56 4.60 15.66
C ALA A 83 10.75 3.73 16.12
N ALA A 84 10.66 3.14 17.31
CA ALA A 84 11.71 2.26 17.81
C ALA A 84 11.71 0.92 17.05
N PRO A 85 12.88 0.34 16.73
CA PRO A 85 12.96 -0.99 16.13
C PRO A 85 12.44 -2.05 17.10
N GLN A 86 11.67 -3.03 16.60
CA GLN A 86 11.16 -4.15 17.37
C GLN A 86 11.31 -5.46 16.60
N ASP A 87 11.77 -6.52 17.29
CA ASP A 87 11.93 -7.86 16.73
C ASP A 87 10.57 -8.51 16.48
N ILE A 88 10.01 -8.23 15.32
CA ILE A 88 8.75 -8.78 14.84
C ILE A 88 9.05 -9.52 13.54
N PRO A 89 8.84 -10.85 13.48
CA PRO A 89 9.13 -11.64 12.29
C PRO A 89 8.36 -11.17 11.06
N LEU A 90 9.05 -11.07 9.93
CA LEU A 90 8.47 -10.75 8.63
C LEU A 90 8.58 -11.94 7.69
N ASN A 91 7.47 -12.30 7.04
CA ASN A 91 7.48 -13.32 5.99
C ASN A 91 7.90 -12.67 4.66
N VAL A 92 9.09 -12.99 4.18
CA VAL A 92 9.69 -12.40 2.97
C VAL A 92 9.37 -13.24 1.75
N LEU A 93 8.77 -12.62 0.73
CA LEU A 93 8.42 -13.25 -0.54
C LEU A 93 9.47 -12.98 -1.63
N TYR A 94 10.09 -11.81 -1.59
CA TYR A 94 11.12 -11.37 -2.54
C TYR A 94 11.99 -10.30 -1.87
N GLU A 95 13.29 -10.31 -2.11
CA GLU A 95 14.21 -9.32 -1.57
C GLU A 95 15.42 -9.14 -2.50
N ASP A 96 15.75 -7.89 -2.77
CA ASP A 96 17.01 -7.46 -3.38
C ASP A 96 17.52 -6.18 -2.69
N ASP A 97 18.46 -5.47 -3.31
CA ASP A 97 19.05 -4.23 -2.79
C ASP A 97 18.08 -3.02 -2.84
N GLN A 98 17.06 -3.05 -3.69
CA GLN A 98 16.15 -1.93 -3.93
C GLN A 98 14.78 -2.11 -3.28
N VAL A 99 14.26 -3.34 -3.23
CA VAL A 99 12.91 -3.63 -2.77
C VAL A 99 12.86 -4.87 -1.87
N LEU A 100 11.89 -4.83 -0.96
CA LEU A 100 11.51 -5.95 -0.10
C LEU A 100 10.01 -6.19 -0.30
N VAL A 101 9.63 -7.41 -0.64
CA VAL A 101 8.23 -7.82 -0.73
C VAL A 101 7.93 -8.82 0.38
N ILE A 102 6.89 -8.54 1.15
CA ILE A 102 6.48 -9.35 2.30
C ILE A 102 5.06 -9.85 2.17
N ASP A 103 4.76 -10.95 2.86
CA ASP A 103 3.39 -11.36 3.19
C ASP A 103 3.05 -10.86 4.60
N LYS A 104 2.26 -9.80 4.69
CA LYS A 104 1.85 -9.22 5.96
C LYS A 104 0.79 -10.12 6.61
N PRO A 105 0.98 -10.59 7.86
CA PRO A 105 -0.07 -11.31 8.56
C PRO A 105 -1.26 -10.40 8.89
N ALA A 106 -2.44 -10.99 9.09
CA ALA A 106 -3.56 -10.27 9.70
C ALA A 106 -3.24 -9.93 11.16
N GLY A 107 -3.75 -8.81 11.67
CA GLY A 107 -3.50 -8.32 13.02
C GLY A 107 -2.31 -7.34 13.11
N LEU A 108 -1.40 -7.34 12.13
CA LEU A 108 -0.26 -6.42 12.11
C LEU A 108 -0.65 -5.07 11.49
N VAL A 109 -0.53 -4.00 12.27
CA VAL A 109 -0.73 -2.61 11.82
C VAL A 109 0.48 -2.18 10.98
N VAL A 110 0.26 -1.43 9.91
CA VAL A 110 1.37 -0.98 9.03
C VAL A 110 2.17 0.16 9.64
N HIS A 111 1.50 1.25 10.06
CA HIS A 111 2.15 2.46 10.56
C HIS A 111 1.74 2.76 12.00
N PRO A 112 2.67 3.27 12.82
CA PRO A 112 2.34 3.85 14.12
C PRO A 112 1.27 4.92 14.01
N GLY A 113 0.38 4.98 14.99
CA GLY A 113 -0.68 5.98 15.03
C GLY A 113 -1.50 5.90 16.31
N ALA A 114 -2.55 6.72 16.38
CA ALA A 114 -3.45 6.74 17.53
C ALA A 114 -4.01 5.32 17.80
N GLY A 115 -3.75 4.82 19.01
CA GLY A 115 -4.15 3.47 19.45
C GLY A 115 -3.17 2.34 19.15
N ASN A 116 -2.16 2.54 18.29
CA ASN A 116 -1.08 1.59 18.03
C ASN A 116 0.23 2.39 17.88
N PRO A 117 0.85 2.86 18.97
CA PRO A 117 2.05 3.69 18.92
C PRO A 117 3.30 2.90 18.46
N ASP A 118 3.28 1.59 18.63
CA ASP A 118 4.33 0.64 18.26
C ASP A 118 3.72 -0.72 17.88
N GLY A 119 4.56 -1.76 17.76
CA GLY A 119 4.13 -3.11 17.37
C GLY A 119 3.68 -3.20 15.91
N THR A 120 4.21 -2.32 15.05
CA THR A 120 3.78 -2.17 13.65
C THR A 120 4.80 -2.72 12.67
N LEU A 121 4.39 -2.85 11.40
CA LEU A 121 5.29 -3.22 10.32
C LEU A 121 6.49 -2.28 10.22
N VAL A 122 6.30 -0.97 10.43
CA VAL A 122 7.45 -0.03 10.46
C VAL A 122 8.45 -0.40 11.55
N ASN A 123 7.99 -0.76 12.76
CA ASN A 123 8.90 -1.17 13.83
C ASN A 123 9.70 -2.43 13.46
N ALA A 124 9.02 -3.40 12.81
CA ALA A 124 9.62 -4.62 12.29
C ALA A 124 10.66 -4.36 11.19
N LEU A 125 10.34 -3.45 10.26
CA LEU A 125 11.21 -3.06 9.17
C LEU A 125 12.48 -2.38 9.68
N LEU A 126 12.35 -1.45 10.65
CA LEU A 126 13.47 -0.75 11.26
C LEU A 126 14.38 -1.69 12.07
N PHE A 127 13.82 -2.75 12.65
CA PHE A 127 14.63 -3.79 13.30
C PHE A 127 15.41 -4.63 12.28
N ARG A 128 14.76 -4.99 11.16
CA ARG A 128 15.39 -5.79 10.10
C ARG A 128 16.50 -5.01 9.37
N ASP A 129 16.23 -3.75 9.03
CA ASP A 129 17.13 -2.89 8.27
C ASP A 129 17.10 -1.46 8.83
N PRO A 130 18.07 -1.11 9.70
CA PRO A 130 18.15 0.23 10.30
C PRO A 130 18.26 1.37 9.27
N ASN A 131 18.77 1.11 8.06
CA ASN A 131 18.91 2.13 7.02
C ASN A 131 17.55 2.64 6.53
N LEU A 132 16.47 1.86 6.72
CA LEU A 132 15.12 2.29 6.41
C LEU A 132 14.69 3.53 7.22
N ALA A 133 15.36 3.85 8.33
CA ALA A 133 15.11 5.09 9.08
C ALA A 133 15.33 6.36 8.23
N ALA A 134 16.22 6.30 7.24
CA ALA A 134 16.49 7.40 6.30
C ALA A 134 15.50 7.43 5.10
N VAL A 135 14.72 6.36 4.91
CA VAL A 135 13.74 6.26 3.82
C VAL A 135 12.37 6.75 4.31
N PRO A 136 11.66 7.62 3.56
CA PRO A 136 10.33 8.09 3.95
C PRO A 136 9.42 6.94 4.37
N ARG A 137 8.85 7.05 5.58
CA ARG A 137 7.94 6.05 6.16
C ARG A 137 8.55 4.63 6.24
N ALA A 138 9.87 4.53 6.43
CA ALA A 138 10.60 3.26 6.43
C ALA A 138 10.37 2.43 5.16
N GLY A 139 10.27 3.10 4.01
CA GLY A 139 10.11 2.44 2.71
C GLY A 139 8.68 2.04 2.36
N VAL A 140 7.71 2.21 3.26
CA VAL A 140 6.32 1.82 3.00
C VAL A 140 5.66 2.82 2.03
N VAL A 141 5.38 2.35 0.81
CA VAL A 141 4.77 3.15 -0.27
C VAL A 141 3.26 2.96 -0.42
N HIS A 142 2.72 1.86 0.11
CA HIS A 142 1.28 1.59 0.18
C HIS A 142 0.93 0.85 1.47
N ARG A 143 -0.37 0.66 1.77
CA ARG A 143 -0.80 0.07 3.04
C ARG A 143 -1.91 -0.95 2.88
N LEU A 144 -1.93 -1.90 3.82
CA LEU A 144 -3.04 -2.78 4.12
C LEU A 144 -3.67 -2.40 5.47
N ASP A 145 -4.94 -2.74 5.66
CA ASP A 145 -5.59 -2.62 6.97
C ASP A 145 -4.99 -3.63 7.96
N LYS A 146 -5.16 -3.38 9.26
CA LYS A 146 -4.64 -4.24 10.34
C LYS A 146 -4.95 -5.72 10.08
N ASP A 147 -6.23 -6.04 9.88
CA ASP A 147 -6.70 -7.42 9.73
C ASP A 147 -6.82 -7.89 8.26
N THR A 148 -6.27 -7.13 7.32
CA THR A 148 -6.06 -7.57 5.94
C THR A 148 -4.67 -8.17 5.84
N SER A 149 -4.57 -9.42 5.38
CA SER A 149 -3.28 -10.08 5.16
C SER A 149 -2.80 -9.93 3.72
N GLY A 150 -1.56 -10.31 3.45
CA GLY A 150 -1.06 -10.52 2.09
C GLY A 150 0.07 -9.59 1.66
N VAL A 151 0.32 -9.59 0.36
CA VAL A 151 1.51 -9.02 -0.26
C VAL A 151 1.62 -7.50 -0.09
N MET A 152 2.81 -7.04 0.29
CA MET A 152 3.20 -5.62 0.32
C MET A 152 4.62 -5.43 -0.21
N VAL A 153 4.87 -4.34 -0.93
CA VAL A 153 6.22 -3.92 -1.34
C VAL A 153 6.69 -2.76 -0.45
N VAL A 154 7.97 -2.82 -0.08
CA VAL A 154 8.70 -1.83 0.69
C VAL A 154 9.92 -1.42 -0.12
N ALA A 155 10.11 -0.12 -0.30
CA ALA A 155 11.31 0.43 -0.90
C ALA A 155 12.46 0.43 0.10
N ARG A 156 13.63 -0.09 -0.30
CA ARG A 156 14.83 -0.11 0.54
C ARG A 156 15.71 1.12 0.36
N THR A 157 15.56 1.81 -0.77
CA THR A 157 16.36 3.00 -1.12
C THR A 157 15.45 4.19 -1.42
N LEU A 158 16.03 5.40 -1.42
CA LEU A 158 15.31 6.62 -1.82
C LEU A 158 14.87 6.60 -3.28
N GLN A 159 15.72 6.05 -4.15
CA GLN A 159 15.41 5.86 -5.57
C GLN A 159 14.20 4.94 -5.74
N ALA A 160 14.22 3.78 -5.07
CA ALA A 160 13.12 2.82 -5.09
C ALA A 160 11.83 3.42 -4.53
N GLN A 161 11.93 4.21 -3.46
CA GLN A 161 10.77 4.86 -2.85
C GLN A 161 10.13 5.86 -3.82
N THR A 162 10.94 6.68 -4.48
CA THR A 162 10.46 7.68 -5.44
C THR A 162 9.78 7.00 -6.61
N ALA A 163 10.45 6.03 -7.25
CA ALA A 163 9.93 5.30 -8.40
C ALA A 163 8.65 4.51 -8.10
N LEU A 164 8.57 3.83 -6.95
CA LEU A 164 7.36 3.08 -6.58
C LEU A 164 6.18 4.00 -6.25
N VAL A 165 6.43 5.16 -5.61
CA VAL A 165 5.37 6.17 -5.38
C VAL A 165 4.85 6.72 -6.70
N GLU A 166 5.73 6.96 -7.67
CA GLU A 166 5.34 7.40 -9.02
C GLU A 166 4.49 6.34 -9.72
N GLN A 167 4.92 5.08 -9.75
CA GLN A 167 4.14 3.98 -10.34
C GLN A 167 2.76 3.83 -9.68
N LEU A 168 2.68 3.94 -8.35
CA LEU A 168 1.40 3.89 -7.62
C LEU A 168 0.48 5.07 -7.97
N SER A 169 1.06 6.25 -8.20
CA SER A 169 0.33 7.47 -8.56
C SER A 169 -0.15 7.42 -10.02
N ALA A 170 0.66 6.85 -10.91
CA ALA A 170 0.35 6.60 -12.31
C ALA A 170 -0.64 5.43 -12.50
N ARG A 171 -0.90 4.64 -11.45
CA ARG A 171 -1.75 3.42 -11.46
C ARG A 171 -1.15 2.25 -12.25
N ASP A 172 0.17 2.23 -12.40
CA ASP A 172 0.90 1.17 -13.12
C ASP A 172 1.12 -0.09 -12.27
N VAL A 173 0.93 0.02 -10.95
CA VAL A 173 1.07 -1.12 -10.04
C VAL A 173 -0.21 -1.95 -10.02
N HIS A 174 -0.11 -3.20 -10.46
CA HIS A 174 -1.19 -4.16 -10.37
C HIS A 174 -1.34 -4.69 -8.95
N ARG A 175 -2.52 -4.47 -8.34
CA ARG A 175 -2.84 -4.98 -7.00
C ARG A 175 -4.09 -5.83 -7.06
N GLN A 176 -3.93 -7.13 -6.80
CA GLN A 176 -4.99 -8.13 -6.81
C GLN A 176 -5.30 -8.61 -5.39
N TYR A 177 -6.58 -8.66 -5.05
CA TYR A 177 -7.08 -9.10 -3.75
C TYR A 177 -8.09 -10.23 -3.91
N LEU A 178 -8.04 -11.20 -3.01
CA LEU A 178 -9.14 -12.13 -2.76
C LEU A 178 -10.06 -11.54 -1.70
N ALA A 179 -11.37 -11.46 -1.98
CA ALA A 179 -12.39 -11.08 -1.02
C ALA A 179 -13.53 -12.10 -1.00
N VAL A 180 -13.97 -12.53 0.18
CA VAL A 180 -15.22 -13.33 0.31
C VAL A 180 -16.33 -12.41 0.78
N VAL A 181 -17.36 -12.24 -0.06
CA VAL A 181 -18.50 -11.35 0.21
C VAL A 181 -19.78 -12.11 0.49
N VAL A 182 -20.67 -11.46 1.22
CA VAL A 182 -22.04 -11.91 1.44
C VAL A 182 -22.87 -11.67 0.18
N GLY A 183 -23.65 -12.68 -0.22
CA GLY A 183 -24.50 -12.66 -1.41
C GLY A 183 -23.96 -13.54 -2.53
N ALA A 184 -24.89 -14.12 -3.31
CA ALA A 184 -24.58 -14.88 -4.52
C ALA A 184 -24.59 -13.94 -5.72
N LEU A 185 -23.46 -13.27 -5.99
CA LEU A 185 -23.35 -12.35 -7.12
C LEU A 185 -23.45 -13.12 -8.44
N VAL A 186 -24.06 -12.48 -9.44
CA VAL A 186 -24.30 -13.06 -10.77
C VAL A 186 -23.28 -12.60 -11.81
N SER A 187 -22.62 -11.47 -11.59
CA SER A 187 -21.58 -10.92 -12.45
C SER A 187 -20.52 -10.16 -11.65
N GLY A 188 -19.36 -9.94 -12.28
CA GLY A 188 -18.40 -8.93 -11.82
C GLY A 188 -18.91 -7.51 -12.09
N GLY A 189 -18.06 -6.52 -11.82
CA GLY A 189 -18.37 -5.11 -12.04
C GLY A 189 -17.27 -4.16 -11.59
N THR A 190 -17.63 -2.89 -11.50
CA THR A 190 -16.77 -1.81 -11.02
C THR A 190 -17.53 -1.01 -9.96
N ALA A 191 -16.92 -0.84 -8.79
CA ALA A 191 -17.33 0.16 -7.81
C ALA A 191 -16.50 1.42 -8.05
N ASP A 192 -17.10 2.39 -8.72
CA ASP A 192 -16.56 3.74 -8.91
C ASP A 192 -17.39 4.71 -8.07
N ALA A 193 -16.90 4.97 -6.86
CA ALA A 193 -17.63 5.75 -5.86
C ALA A 193 -16.63 6.41 -4.92
N PRO A 194 -16.57 7.75 -4.84
CA PRO A 194 -15.57 8.43 -4.03
C PRO A 194 -15.72 8.12 -2.54
N ILE A 195 -14.60 8.10 -1.82
CA ILE A 195 -14.53 7.71 -0.41
C ILE A 195 -13.92 8.83 0.41
N ASP A 196 -14.54 9.13 1.55
CA ASP A 196 -13.93 9.91 2.61
C ASP A 196 -14.42 9.45 4.00
N ARG A 197 -13.92 10.10 5.05
CA ARG A 197 -14.23 9.75 6.43
C ARG A 197 -15.73 9.86 6.69
N HIS A 198 -16.26 8.86 7.40
CA HIS A 198 -17.66 8.88 7.77
C HIS A 198 -17.91 10.09 8.71
N PRO A 199 -18.99 10.88 8.50
CA PRO A 199 -19.17 12.17 9.18
C PRO A 199 -19.34 12.06 10.70
N ARG A 200 -19.89 10.94 11.18
CA ARG A 200 -20.17 10.69 12.62
C ARG A 200 -19.27 9.65 13.29
N ASP A 201 -18.94 8.57 12.59
CA ASP A 201 -18.10 7.49 13.10
C ASP A 201 -16.65 7.65 12.64
N ARG A 202 -15.76 8.00 13.58
CA ARG A 202 -14.36 8.30 13.28
C ARG A 202 -13.53 7.08 12.87
N LEU A 203 -14.04 5.86 13.11
CA LEU A 203 -13.40 4.59 12.72
C LEU A 203 -13.78 4.17 11.30
N LYS A 204 -14.87 4.70 10.76
CA LYS A 204 -15.40 4.33 9.45
C LYS A 204 -15.03 5.33 8.36
N MET A 205 -14.93 4.78 7.17
CA MET A 205 -14.94 5.49 5.90
C MET A 205 -16.33 5.28 5.28
N ALA A 206 -16.73 6.17 4.38
CA ALA A 206 -18.02 6.11 3.71
C ALA A 206 -17.86 6.52 2.25
N VAL A 207 -18.73 5.98 1.40
CA VAL A 207 -18.96 6.56 0.07
C VAL A 207 -19.58 7.93 0.25
N ARG A 208 -18.97 8.96 -0.35
CA ARG A 208 -19.37 10.35 -0.22
C ARG A 208 -19.09 11.08 -1.53
N ASP A 209 -20.04 11.88 -1.99
CA ASP A 209 -19.91 12.63 -3.25
C ASP A 209 -18.81 13.70 -3.18
N ASP A 210 -18.55 14.23 -1.99
CA ASP A 210 -17.43 15.16 -1.69
C ASP A 210 -16.12 14.45 -1.33
N GLY A 211 -16.07 13.13 -1.53
CA GLY A 211 -14.92 12.30 -1.18
C GLY A 211 -13.83 12.27 -2.25
N ARG A 212 -12.79 11.48 -2.01
CA ARG A 212 -11.69 11.29 -2.97
C ARG A 212 -12.01 10.14 -3.91
N ASP A 213 -11.67 10.32 -5.18
CA ASP A 213 -11.85 9.28 -6.20
C ASP A 213 -11.32 7.92 -5.74
N ALA A 214 -12.19 6.92 -5.91
CA ALA A 214 -11.92 5.56 -5.53
C ALA A 214 -12.59 4.58 -6.51
N VAL A 215 -11.77 3.73 -7.14
CA VAL A 215 -12.22 2.74 -8.13
C VAL A 215 -11.71 1.35 -7.77
N THR A 216 -12.65 0.41 -7.64
CA THR A 216 -12.40 -1.02 -7.41
C THR A 216 -13.09 -1.84 -8.49
N HIS A 217 -12.31 -2.55 -9.30
CA HIS A 217 -12.86 -3.57 -10.20
C HIS A 217 -12.97 -4.90 -9.47
N TYR A 218 -13.99 -5.70 -9.77
CA TYR A 218 -14.10 -7.03 -9.21
C TYR A 218 -14.64 -8.03 -10.22
N ARG A 219 -14.11 -9.25 -10.19
CA ARG A 219 -14.58 -10.39 -10.98
C ARG A 219 -14.96 -11.55 -10.06
N LEU A 220 -15.91 -12.36 -10.50
CA LEU A 220 -16.28 -13.58 -9.78
C LEU A 220 -15.13 -14.58 -9.90
N ARG A 221 -14.62 -15.05 -8.75
CA ARG A 221 -13.64 -16.14 -8.68
C ARG A 221 -14.33 -17.47 -8.41
N GLU A 222 -15.25 -17.49 -7.44
CA GLU A 222 -16.03 -18.67 -7.09
C GLU A 222 -17.39 -18.25 -6.54
N ARG A 223 -18.46 -18.92 -6.99
CA ARG A 223 -19.82 -18.66 -6.50
C ARG A 223 -20.21 -19.76 -5.53
N PHE A 224 -20.73 -19.35 -4.37
CA PHE A 224 -21.38 -20.21 -3.40
C PHE A 224 -22.88 -19.90 -3.36
N ARG A 225 -23.67 -20.73 -2.69
CA ARG A 225 -25.14 -20.55 -2.68
C ARG A 225 -25.62 -19.23 -2.07
N ALA A 226 -24.85 -18.65 -1.15
CA ALA A 226 -25.20 -17.40 -0.45
C ALA A 226 -24.03 -16.43 -0.27
N HIS A 227 -22.87 -16.75 -0.85
CA HIS A 227 -21.62 -15.98 -0.75
C HIS A 227 -20.89 -16.05 -2.08
N THR A 228 -19.90 -15.19 -2.26
CA THR A 228 -19.08 -15.18 -3.48
C THR A 228 -17.64 -14.86 -3.11
N ALA A 229 -16.69 -15.64 -3.62
CA ALA A 229 -15.30 -15.24 -3.65
C ALA A 229 -15.06 -14.36 -4.89
N LEU A 230 -14.52 -13.17 -4.66
CA LEU A 230 -14.19 -12.18 -5.66
C LEU A 230 -12.67 -12.05 -5.78
N GLU A 231 -12.23 -11.82 -7.00
CA GLU A 231 -10.96 -11.14 -7.21
C GLU A 231 -11.24 -9.65 -7.39
N CYS A 232 -10.63 -8.82 -6.54
CA CYS A 232 -10.72 -7.37 -6.61
C CYS A 232 -9.40 -6.77 -7.12
N ARG A 233 -9.47 -5.75 -7.96
CA ARG A 233 -8.33 -4.99 -8.49
C ARG A 233 -8.51 -3.52 -8.18
N LEU A 234 -7.43 -2.88 -7.73
CA LEU A 234 -7.43 -1.49 -7.27
C LEU A 234 -6.72 -0.56 -8.25
N GLU A 235 -7.43 0.42 -8.80
CA GLU A 235 -6.80 1.59 -9.42
C GLU A 235 -6.28 2.57 -8.37
N THR A 236 -7.07 2.77 -7.31
CA THR A 236 -6.78 3.68 -6.20
C THR A 236 -6.59 2.92 -4.89
N GLY A 237 -5.90 3.53 -3.91
CA GLY A 237 -5.62 2.93 -2.61
C GLY A 237 -6.18 3.73 -1.43
N ARG A 238 -7.49 3.98 -1.36
CA ARG A 238 -8.10 4.70 -0.23
C ARG A 238 -8.24 3.80 1.01
N THR A 239 -8.25 4.43 2.19
CA THR A 239 -8.45 3.70 3.46
C THR A 239 -9.75 2.91 3.41
N HIS A 240 -9.70 1.62 3.79
CA HIS A 240 -10.86 0.71 3.78
C HIS A 240 -11.55 0.54 2.41
N GLN A 241 -10.91 0.89 1.28
CA GLN A 241 -11.60 1.05 -0.01
C GLN A 241 -12.46 -0.16 -0.42
N ILE A 242 -11.87 -1.35 -0.55
CA ILE A 242 -12.61 -2.56 -0.95
C ILE A 242 -13.77 -2.83 0.02
N ARG A 243 -13.51 -2.70 1.33
CA ARG A 243 -14.49 -2.97 2.38
C ARG A 243 -15.71 -2.05 2.29
N VAL A 244 -15.46 -0.75 2.09
CA VAL A 244 -16.51 0.28 1.95
C VAL A 244 -17.28 0.09 0.66
N HIS A 245 -16.60 -0.12 -0.47
CA HIS A 245 -17.24 -0.35 -1.76
C HIS A 245 -18.12 -1.60 -1.75
N MET A 246 -17.61 -2.72 -1.24
CA MET A 246 -18.39 -3.96 -1.13
C MET A 246 -19.62 -3.79 -0.24
N ALA A 247 -19.49 -3.07 0.88
CA ALA A 247 -20.64 -2.73 1.73
C ALA A 247 -21.64 -1.78 1.04
N HIS A 248 -21.14 -0.79 0.27
CA HIS A 248 -21.96 0.12 -0.51
C HIS A 248 -22.81 -0.63 -1.55
N LEU A 249 -22.21 -1.61 -2.24
CA LEU A 249 -22.87 -2.52 -3.18
C LEU A 249 -23.80 -3.56 -2.52
N LYS A 250 -24.02 -3.48 -1.20
CA LYS A 250 -24.85 -4.41 -0.41
C LYS A 250 -24.34 -5.86 -0.39
N SER A 251 -23.06 -6.05 -0.69
CA SER A 251 -22.34 -7.32 -0.61
C SER A 251 -21.12 -7.17 0.29
N PRO A 252 -21.30 -6.87 1.59
CA PRO A 252 -20.18 -6.63 2.48
C PRO A 252 -19.28 -7.86 2.62
N ILE A 253 -18.01 -7.63 2.93
CA ILE A 253 -17.02 -8.70 3.15
C ILE A 253 -17.38 -9.48 4.41
N VAL A 254 -17.29 -10.81 4.33
CA VAL A 254 -17.52 -11.73 5.45
C VAL A 254 -16.58 -11.39 6.60
N GLY A 255 -17.11 -11.37 7.82
CA GLY A 255 -16.35 -11.14 9.05
C GLY A 255 -15.84 -9.70 9.25
N ASP A 256 -16.17 -8.76 8.35
CA ASP A 256 -15.75 -7.36 8.51
C ASP A 256 -16.42 -6.74 9.75
N PRO A 257 -15.64 -6.36 10.78
CA PRO A 257 -16.21 -5.88 12.05
C PRO A 257 -16.81 -4.48 11.94
N LEU A 258 -16.47 -3.70 10.91
CA LEU A 258 -16.94 -2.32 10.74
C LEU A 258 -18.11 -2.22 9.74
N TYR A 259 -18.05 -3.01 8.66
CA TYR A 259 -18.97 -2.88 7.53
C TYR A 259 -19.80 -4.15 7.24
N GLY A 260 -19.53 -5.27 7.92
CA GLY A 260 -20.14 -6.58 7.67
C GLY A 260 -21.64 -6.68 7.96
N GLY A 261 -22.16 -5.84 8.86
CA GLY A 261 -23.54 -5.94 9.33
C GLY A 261 -23.80 -7.21 10.14
N ALA A 262 -25.07 -7.61 10.28
CA ALA A 262 -25.45 -8.83 10.98
C ALA A 262 -25.01 -10.08 10.19
N LEU A 263 -24.54 -11.11 10.92
CA LEU A 263 -24.13 -12.38 10.34
C LEU A 263 -25.28 -13.02 9.55
N LYS A 264 -25.06 -13.28 8.25
CA LYS A 264 -26.06 -13.94 7.39
C LYS A 264 -25.72 -15.43 7.25
N LEU A 265 -26.56 -16.28 7.81
CA LEU A 265 -26.48 -17.73 7.65
C LEU A 265 -27.52 -18.19 6.60
N PRO A 266 -27.14 -18.97 5.58
CA PRO A 266 -28.11 -19.55 4.68
C PRO A 266 -29.03 -20.53 5.42
N LYS A 267 -30.30 -20.62 5.00
CA LYS A 267 -31.25 -21.58 5.59
C LYS A 267 -30.74 -23.01 5.37
N GLY A 268 -30.71 -23.80 6.44
CA GLY A 268 -30.12 -25.14 6.40
C GLY A 268 -28.60 -25.11 6.12
N ALA A 269 -27.90 -24.10 6.64
CA ALA A 269 -26.44 -24.12 6.74
C ALA A 269 -25.97 -25.38 7.48
N THR A 270 -24.94 -26.03 6.95
CA THR A 270 -24.25 -27.09 7.67
C THR A 270 -23.64 -26.55 8.98
N ASP A 271 -23.54 -27.40 10.00
CA ASP A 271 -22.93 -27.00 11.29
C ASP A 271 -21.50 -26.51 11.10
N THR A 272 -20.75 -27.13 10.19
CA THR A 272 -19.40 -26.69 9.79
C THR A 272 -19.41 -25.26 9.25
N LEU A 273 -20.28 -24.94 8.27
CA LEU A 273 -20.36 -23.59 7.74
C LEU A 273 -20.77 -22.58 8.82
N VAL A 274 -21.72 -22.94 9.67
CA VAL A 274 -22.15 -22.09 10.78
C VAL A 274 -21.00 -21.79 11.73
N ALA A 275 -20.19 -22.80 12.08
CA ALA A 275 -19.02 -22.64 12.93
C ALA A 275 -17.98 -21.72 12.29
N GLU A 276 -17.62 -21.95 11.02
CA GLU A 276 -16.64 -21.13 10.29
C GLU A 276 -17.10 -19.68 10.17
N LEU A 277 -18.35 -19.43 9.74
CA LEU A 277 -18.89 -18.08 9.62
C LEU A 277 -18.97 -17.33 10.95
N ARG A 278 -19.27 -18.03 12.05
CA ARG A 278 -19.27 -17.42 13.40
C ARG A 278 -17.85 -17.17 13.89
N GLY A 279 -16.91 -18.05 13.57
CA GLY A 279 -15.50 -17.97 13.98
C GLY A 279 -14.67 -16.95 13.20
N PHE A 280 -15.11 -16.55 12.00
CA PHE A 280 -14.38 -15.61 11.16
C PHE A 280 -14.53 -14.15 11.66
N LYS A 281 -13.54 -13.64 12.40
CA LYS A 281 -13.58 -12.33 13.11
C LYS A 281 -12.76 -11.21 12.48
N ARG A 282 -12.42 -11.32 11.20
CA ARG A 282 -11.78 -10.25 10.42
C ARG A 282 -12.43 -10.14 9.05
N GLN A 283 -12.19 -9.06 8.31
CA GLN A 283 -12.56 -9.02 6.90
C GLN A 283 -11.89 -10.18 6.15
N ALA A 284 -12.69 -11.01 5.48
CA ALA A 284 -12.26 -12.07 4.58
C ALA A 284 -11.63 -11.47 3.31
N LEU A 285 -10.52 -10.77 3.49
CA LEU A 285 -9.80 -9.99 2.50
C LEU A 285 -8.30 -10.30 2.61
N HIS A 286 -7.68 -10.52 1.46
CA HIS A 286 -6.27 -10.87 1.35
C HIS A 286 -5.67 -10.25 0.08
N ALA A 287 -4.55 -9.52 0.21
CA ALA A 287 -3.76 -9.06 -0.92
C ALA A 287 -2.99 -10.24 -1.50
N GLU A 288 -3.48 -10.81 -2.59
CA GLU A 288 -2.99 -12.08 -3.10
C GLU A 288 -1.81 -11.90 -4.06
N THR A 289 -1.83 -10.87 -4.91
CA THR A 289 -0.78 -10.67 -5.92
C THR A 289 -0.50 -9.18 -6.13
N LEU A 290 0.78 -8.88 -6.30
CA LEU A 290 1.30 -7.56 -6.60
C LEU A 290 2.23 -7.67 -7.80
N GLU A 291 2.05 -6.79 -8.78
CA GLU A 291 2.95 -6.68 -9.93
C GLU A 291 3.33 -5.21 -10.13
N PHE A 292 4.62 -4.95 -10.31
CA PHE A 292 5.19 -3.62 -10.49
C PHE A 292 6.46 -3.71 -11.33
N LEU A 293 6.93 -2.58 -11.87
CA LEU A 293 8.23 -2.54 -12.53
C LEU A 293 9.31 -2.32 -11.46
N HIS A 294 10.36 -3.14 -11.50
CA HIS A 294 11.49 -2.98 -10.59
C HIS A 294 12.05 -1.56 -10.73
N PRO A 295 12.24 -0.81 -9.62
CA PRO A 295 12.48 0.63 -9.69
C PRO A 295 13.81 1.06 -10.30
N VAL A 296 14.74 0.12 -10.49
CA VAL A 296 16.06 0.39 -11.11
C VAL A 296 16.18 -0.30 -12.47
N SER A 297 16.00 -1.62 -12.53
CA SER A 297 16.12 -2.38 -13.79
C SER A 297 14.94 -2.21 -14.75
N GLY A 298 13.77 -1.79 -14.27
CA GLY A 298 12.54 -1.69 -15.08
C GLY A 298 11.92 -3.05 -15.44
N GLU A 299 12.49 -4.17 -14.98
CA GLU A 299 11.94 -5.50 -15.23
C GLU A 299 10.66 -5.75 -14.41
N PRO A 300 9.67 -6.48 -14.94
CA PRO A 300 8.45 -6.78 -14.20
C PRO A 300 8.72 -7.71 -13.01
N VAL A 301 8.33 -7.28 -11.82
CA VAL A 301 8.36 -8.09 -10.59
C VAL A 301 6.93 -8.50 -10.25
N ARG A 302 6.72 -9.80 -10.04
CA ARG A 302 5.46 -10.38 -9.62
C ARG A 302 5.66 -11.20 -8.36
N ALA A 303 4.91 -10.87 -7.31
CA ALA A 303 4.92 -11.61 -6.05
C ALA A 303 3.49 -11.97 -5.63
N SER A 304 3.34 -13.18 -5.09
CA SER A 304 2.05 -13.68 -4.62
C SER A 304 2.17 -14.22 -3.19
N ALA A 305 1.25 -13.82 -2.33
CA ALA A 305 1.11 -14.39 -0.99
C ALA A 305 0.15 -15.59 -1.05
N PRO A 306 0.43 -16.69 -0.34
CA PRO A 306 -0.51 -17.80 -0.27
C PRO A 306 -1.78 -17.37 0.46
N VAL A 307 -2.94 -17.83 -0.02
CA VAL A 307 -4.21 -17.60 0.68
C VAL A 307 -4.07 -18.14 2.10
N PRO A 308 -4.35 -17.35 3.16
CA PRO A 308 -4.15 -17.79 4.53
C PRO A 308 -5.14 -18.90 4.92
N GLU A 309 -4.73 -19.73 5.87
CA GLU A 309 -5.45 -20.96 6.26
C GLU A 309 -6.92 -20.69 6.66
N ASP A 310 -7.18 -19.58 7.35
CA ASP A 310 -8.52 -19.19 7.76
C ASP A 310 -9.45 -18.93 6.56
N LEU A 311 -8.97 -18.25 5.52
CA LEU A 311 -9.71 -18.05 4.27
C LEU A 311 -9.90 -19.36 3.50
N GLN A 312 -8.89 -20.24 3.49
CA GLN A 312 -9.01 -21.56 2.85
C GLN A 312 -10.10 -22.41 3.52
N ARG A 313 -10.13 -22.46 4.86
CA ARG A 313 -11.17 -23.17 5.63
C ARG A 313 -12.55 -22.58 5.38
N LEU A 314 -12.69 -21.26 5.43
CA LEU A 314 -13.94 -20.57 5.14
C LEU A 314 -14.48 -20.92 3.73
N MET A 315 -13.63 -20.79 2.70
CA MET A 315 -14.01 -21.12 1.33
C MET A 315 -14.36 -22.59 1.14
N SER A 316 -13.64 -23.50 1.83
CA SER A 316 -13.91 -24.93 1.76
C SER A 316 -15.28 -25.28 2.37
N ALA A 317 -15.59 -24.73 3.55
CA ALA A 317 -16.90 -24.91 4.18
C ALA A 317 -18.04 -24.33 3.31
N LEU A 318 -17.82 -23.18 2.67
CA LEU A 318 -18.78 -22.59 1.72
C LEU A 318 -19.02 -23.48 0.49
N ARG A 319 -17.98 -24.13 -0.02
CA ARG A 319 -18.04 -25.05 -1.16
C ARG A 319 -18.81 -26.31 -0.83
N GLU A 320 -18.48 -26.96 0.28
CA GLU A 320 -19.14 -28.18 0.76
C GLU A 320 -20.64 -27.93 1.02
N ASP A 321 -20.96 -26.83 1.70
CA ASP A 321 -22.33 -26.43 1.99
C ASP A 321 -23.14 -26.14 0.73
N SER A 322 -22.52 -25.51 -0.28
CA SER A 322 -23.14 -25.28 -1.59
C SER A 322 -23.41 -26.57 -2.35
N ALA A 323 -22.46 -27.51 -2.33
CA ALA A 323 -22.60 -28.83 -2.96
C ALA A 323 -23.73 -29.63 -2.31
N ARG A 324 -23.78 -29.69 -0.98
CA ARG A 324 -24.85 -30.38 -0.23
C ARG A 324 -26.22 -29.78 -0.50
N ALA A 325 -26.33 -28.45 -0.54
CA ALA A 325 -27.59 -27.79 -0.84
C ALA A 325 -28.07 -28.09 -2.27
N ALA A 326 -27.14 -28.13 -3.24
CA ALA A 326 -27.46 -28.49 -4.62
C ALA A 326 -27.91 -29.95 -4.75
N GLU A 327 -27.32 -30.87 -3.99
CA GLU A 327 -27.75 -32.27 -3.96
C GLU A 327 -29.17 -32.40 -3.38
N LEU A 328 -29.46 -31.73 -2.26
CA LEU A 328 -30.79 -31.74 -1.65
C LEU A 328 -31.86 -31.14 -2.57
N ALA A 329 -31.52 -30.13 -3.37
CA ALA A 329 -32.44 -29.51 -4.32
C ALA A 329 -32.75 -30.37 -5.55
N ARG A 330 -31.96 -31.43 -5.81
CA ARG A 330 -32.17 -32.38 -6.91
C ARG A 330 -33.04 -33.58 -6.50
N ARG A 331 -33.29 -33.76 -5.20
CA ARG A 331 -34.13 -34.82 -4.63
C ARG A 331 -35.55 -34.31 -4.44
#